data_AF-A0A0G1YQA1-F1
#
_entry.id   AF-A0A0G1YQA1-F1
#
_cell.length_a   1.000
_cell.length_b   1.000
_cell.length_c   1.000
_cell.angle_alpha   90.00
_cell.angle_beta   90.00
_cell.angle_gamma   90.00
#
_symmetry.space_group_name_H-M   'P 1'
#
loop_
_entity.id
_entity.type
_entity.pdbx_description
1 polymer ?
#
loop_
_entity_poly.entity_id
_entity_poly.type
_entity_poly.pdbx_seq_one_letter_code
_entity_poly.pdbx_strand_id
1 'polypeptide(L)' 'MQKKKILYLITKATHGGAQKYVYDLAVNLPKAEFEPIVAYGTEGRLADDLHRANIATKRLRSARLPRALPESRK' A
#
# COMPACT_ATOMS: atom_id res chain seq x y z
N MET A 1 4.66 -15.00 22.29
CA MET A 1 5.49 -14.93 21.06
C MET A 1 5.29 -13.57 20.41
N GLN A 2 6.35 -12.98 19.85
CA GLN A 2 6.25 -11.71 19.12
C GLN A 2 5.75 -11.96 17.69
N LYS A 3 4.75 -11.19 17.23
CA LYS A 3 4.22 -11.28 15.87
C LYS A 3 5.26 -10.81 14.86
N LYS A 4 5.34 -11.48 13.71
CA LYS A 4 6.23 -11.08 12.61
C LYS A 4 5.61 -9.92 11.83
N LYS A 5 6.36 -8.84 11.64
CA LYS A 5 5.88 -7.68 10.87
C LYS A 5 6.10 -7.91 9.38
N ILE A 6 5.07 -7.66 8.57
CA ILE A 6 5.12 -7.79 7.11
C ILE A 6 4.86 -6.42 6.49
N LEU A 7 5.80 -5.94 5.67
CA LEU A 7 5.66 -4.68 4.94
C LEU A 7 5.35 -4.96 3.47
N TYR A 8 4.15 -4.61 3.04
CA TYR A 8 3.79 -4.52 1.62
C TYR A 8 4.14 -3.11 1.12
N LEU A 9 5.00 -3.00 0.10
CA LEU A 9 5.39 -1.72 -0.48
C LEU A 9 4.86 -1.61 -1.91
N ILE A 10 4.07 -0.57 -2.18
CA ILE A 10 3.53 -0.26 -3.50
C ILE A 10 3.78 1.20 -3.89
N THR A 11 3.70 1.54 -5.18
CA THR A 11 3.94 2.91 -5.66
C THR A 11 2.69 3.80 -5.65
N LYS A 12 1.51 3.23 -5.93
CA LYS A 12 0.21 3.94 -5.96
C LYS A 12 -0.87 3.16 -5.21
N ALA A 13 -1.54 3.79 -4.25
CA ALA A 13 -2.68 3.27 -3.51
C ALA A 13 -4.04 3.53 -4.21
N THR A 14 -4.08 3.47 -5.55
CA THR A 14 -5.31 3.65 -6.34
C THR A 14 -6.03 2.31 -6.54
N HIS A 15 -7.32 2.31 -6.89
CA HIS A 15 -8.04 1.08 -7.19
C HIS A 15 -7.70 0.54 -8.60
N GLY A 16 -7.31 -0.74 -8.67
CA GLY A 16 -6.87 -1.47 -9.86
C GLY A 16 -6.57 -2.95 -9.51
N GLY A 17 -6.19 -3.77 -10.50
CA GLY A 17 -6.02 -5.22 -10.31
C GLY A 17 -5.00 -5.58 -9.21
N ALA A 18 -3.79 -5.01 -9.26
CA ALA A 18 -2.74 -5.27 -8.29
C ALA A 18 -3.11 -4.87 -6.84
N GLN A 19 -3.92 -3.83 -6.69
CA GLN A 19 -4.27 -3.25 -5.40
C GLN A 19 -5.35 -4.04 -4.67
N LYS A 20 -6.24 -4.74 -5.40
CA LYS A 20 -7.15 -5.72 -4.80
C LYS A 20 -6.37 -6.84 -4.11
N TYR A 21 -5.31 -7.35 -4.73
CA TYR A 21 -4.50 -8.41 -4.13
C TYR A 21 -3.76 -7.92 -2.87
N VAL A 22 -3.24 -6.69 -2.85
CA VAL A 22 -2.60 -6.13 -1.66
C VAL A 22 -3.59 -5.98 -0.51
N TYR A 23 -4.82 -5.53 -0.80
CA TYR A 23 -5.88 -5.48 0.20
C TYR A 23 -6.18 -6.88 0.75
N ASP A 24 -6.45 -7.84 -0.14
CA ASP A 24 -6.81 -9.21 0.25
C ASP A 24 -5.70 -9.86 1.09
N LEU A 25 -4.43 -9.69 0.70
CA LEU A 25 -3.28 -10.20 1.46
C LEU A 25 -3.16 -9.53 2.83
N ALA A 26 -3.22 -8.19 2.89
CA ALA A 26 -3.02 -7.47 4.13
C ALA A 26 -4.17 -7.70 5.12
N VAL A 27 -5.42 -7.76 4.64
CA VAL A 27 -6.60 -7.94 5.47
C VAL A 27 -6.70 -9.36 6.00
N ASN A 28 -6.49 -10.37 5.15
CA ASN A 28 -6.68 -11.77 5.52
C ASN A 28 -5.45 -12.45 6.13
N LEU A 29 -4.33 -11.73 6.30
CA LEU A 29 -3.13 -12.26 6.94
C LEU A 29 -3.43 -12.77 8.37
N PRO A 30 -2.96 -13.98 8.78
CA PRO A 30 -3.20 -14.52 10.12
C PRO A 30 -2.70 -13.59 11.23
N LYS A 31 -3.61 -12.83 11.85
CA LYS A 31 -3.27 -11.76 12.81
C LYS A 31 -2.68 -12.27 14.12
N ALA A 32 -2.82 -13.56 14.41
CA ALA A 32 -2.19 -14.20 15.56
C ALA A 32 -0.66 -14.30 15.38
N GLU A 33 -0.20 -14.44 14.13
CA GLU A 33 1.21 -14.68 13.79
C GLU A 33 1.88 -13.45 13.18
N PHE A 34 1.11 -12.62 12.46
CA PHE A 34 1.64 -11.54 11.66
C PHE A 34 0.97 -10.19 11.93
N GLU A 35 1.75 -9.13 11.72
CA GLU A 35 1.32 -7.73 11.78
C GLU A 35 1.59 -7.06 10.42
N PRO A 36 0.58 -6.91 9.56
CA PRO A 36 0.75 -6.32 8.24
C PRO A 36 0.79 -4.78 8.30
N ILE A 37 1.66 -4.21 7.47
CA ILE A 37 1.77 -2.77 7.22
C ILE A 37 1.80 -2.58 5.70
N VAL A 38 1.02 -1.63 5.19
CA VAL A 38 1.05 -1.26 3.76
C VAL A 38 1.67 0.11 3.60
N ALA A 39 2.81 0.18 2.92
CA ALA A 39 3.45 1.43 2.54
C ALA A 39 3.18 1.79 1.07
N TYR A 40 2.93 3.08 0.81
CA TYR A 40 2.66 3.56 -0.55
C TYR A 40 3.23 4.95 -0.83
N GLY A 41 3.58 5.21 -2.09
CA GLY A 41 4.06 6.52 -2.53
C GLY A 41 2.96 7.55 -2.74
N THR A 42 2.03 7.21 -3.64
CA THR A 42 0.87 8.04 -3.98
C THR A 42 -0.35 7.50 -3.27
N GLU A 43 -1.06 8.39 -2.60
CA GLU A 43 -2.29 8.10 -1.85
C GLU A 43 -3.48 7.90 -2.80
N GLY A 44 -4.50 7.18 -2.35
CA GLY A 44 -5.71 6.90 -3.12
C GLY A 44 -6.65 5.96 -2.36
N ARG A 45 -7.75 5.53 -3.00
CA ARG A 45 -8.85 4.77 -2.38
C ARG A 45 -8.42 3.52 -1.58
N LEU A 46 -7.35 2.83 -1.98
CA LEU A 46 -6.86 1.67 -1.22
C LEU A 46 -6.41 2.07 0.19
N ALA A 47 -5.84 3.26 0.38
CA ALA A 47 -5.44 3.74 1.70
C ALA A 47 -6.63 3.85 2.65
N ASP A 48 -7.73 4.43 2.17
CA ASP A 48 -8.97 4.59 2.93
C ASP A 48 -9.58 3.23 3.30
N ASP A 49 -9.61 2.31 2.34
CA ASP A 49 -10.15 0.96 2.54
C ASP A 49 -9.31 0.18 3.57
N LEU A 50 -7.98 0.30 3.51
CA LEU A 50 -7.08 -0.31 4.50
C LEU A 50 -7.27 0.29 5.91
N HIS A 51 -7.47 1.61 6.02
CA HIS A 51 -7.77 2.24 7.31
C HIS A 51 -9.08 1.72 7.90
N ARG A 52 -10.14 1.61 7.08
CA ARG A 52 -11.43 1.04 7.50
C ARG A 52 -11.31 -0.41 7.94
N ALA A 53 -10.40 -1.18 7.33
CA ALA A 53 -10.08 -2.55 7.71
C ALA A 53 -9.11 -2.66 8.89
N ASN A 54 -8.78 -1.55 9.57
CA ASN A 54 -7.82 -1.48 10.67
C ASN A 54 -6.42 -2.00 10.33
N ILE A 55 -5.97 -1.77 9.08
CA ILE A 55 -4.62 -2.10 8.64
C ILE A 55 -3.72 -0.87 8.74
N ALA A 56 -2.54 -1.05 9.34
CA ALA A 56 -1.55 0.00 9.46
C ALA A 56 -1.03 0.41 8.07
N THR A 57 -0.97 1.70 7.81
CA THR A 57 -0.43 2.22 6.54
C THR A 57 0.64 3.27 6.77
N LYS A 58 1.56 3.40 5.79
CA LYS A 58 2.58 4.46 5.78
C LYS A 58 2.74 5.07 4.39
N ARG A 59 2.51 6.38 4.29
CA ARG A 59 2.86 7.11 3.08
C ARG A 59 4.37 7.38 3.03
N LEU A 60 5.03 6.95 1.95
CA LEU A 60 6.46 7.14 1.74
C LEU A 60 6.70 8.12 0.58
N ARG A 61 7.20 9.31 0.89
CA ARG A 61 7.46 10.34 -0.14
C ARG A 61 8.48 9.87 -1.18
N SER A 62 9.45 9.05 -0.79
CA SER A 62 10.48 8.46 -1.67
C SER A 62 9.93 7.43 -2.65
N ALA A 63 8.79 6.80 -2.36
CA ALA A 63 8.13 5.84 -3.25
C ALA A 63 7.14 6.51 -4.22
N ARG A 64 7.06 7.83 -4.22
CA ARG A 64 6.21 8.58 -5.15
C ARG A 64 6.84 8.51 -6.54
N LEU A 65 6.03 8.11 -7.53
CA LEU A 65 6.47 8.16 -8.92
C LEU A 65 6.73 9.61 -9.34
N PRO A 66 7.77 9.87 -10.15
CA PRO A 66 7.98 11.19 -10.74
C PRO A 66 6.70 11.69 -11.39
N ARG A 67 6.43 13.01 -11.36
CA ARG A 67 5.48 13.57 -12.32
C ARG A 67 5.95 13.14 -13.70
N ALA A 68 5.00 12.82 -14.59
CA ALA A 68 5.32 12.54 -15.98
C ALA A 68 6.34 13.60 -16.45
N LEU A 69 7.48 13.13 -16.96
CA LEU A 69 8.44 14.03 -17.58
C LEU A 69 7.65 14.79 -18.65
N PRO A 70 7.74 16.14 -18.72
CA PRO A 70 7.07 16.87 -19.78
C PRO A 70 7.45 16.20 -21.08
N GLU A 71 6.45 15.79 -21.88
CA GLU A 71 6.71 15.20 -23.18
C GLU A 71 7.69 16.13 -23.89
N SER A 72 8.86 15.58 -24.27
CA SER A 72 9.83 16.28 -25.07
C SER A 72 9.06 16.90 -26.23
N ARG A 73 8.96 18.24 -26.26
CA ARG A 73 8.40 18.95 -27.42
C ARG A 73 9.15 18.40 -28.62
N LYS A 74 8.41 17.71 -29.49
CA LYS A 74 8.91 17.31 -30.81
C LYS A 74 9.32 18.55 -31.59
#